data_AF-W1YJV0-F1
#
_entry.id   AF-W1YJV0-F1
#
_cell.length_a   1.000
_cell.length_b   1.000
_cell.length_c   1.000
_cell.angle_alpha   90.00
_cell.angle_beta   90.00
_cell.angle_gamma   90.00
#
_symmetry.space_group_name_H-M   'P 1'
#
loop_
_entity.id
_entity.type
_entity.pdbx_description
1 polymer ?
#
loop_
_entity_poly.entity_id
_entity_poly.type
_entity_poly.pdbx_seq_one_letter_code
_entity_poly.pdbx_strand_id
1 'polypeptide(L)' 'RKADRVLAALFMVLANRYDWQLFIEVTGPGGSGKSVMAEICTMLAGKANTVSASMKALEDARERALVVGF' A
#
# COMPACT_ATOMS: atom_id res chain seq x y z
N ARG A 1 5.17 20.67 2.65
CA ARG A 1 6.10 20.50 1.49
C ARG A 1 5.96 19.09 0.92
N LYS A 2 6.61 18.74 -0.22
CA LYS A 2 6.52 17.39 -0.83
C LYS A 2 7.00 16.30 0.14
N ALA A 3 8.12 16.54 0.82
CA ALA A 3 8.70 15.61 1.79
C ALA A 3 7.74 15.26 2.93
N ASP A 4 7.05 16.26 3.51
CA ASP A 4 6.12 16.04 4.63
C ASP A 4 4.97 15.10 4.27
N ARG A 5 4.46 15.17 3.02
CA ARG A 5 3.40 14.27 2.54
C ARG A 5 3.90 12.84 2.40
N VAL A 6 5.11 12.67 1.90
CA VAL A 6 5.76 11.35 1.81
C VAL A 6 5.98 10.79 3.21
N LEU A 7 6.48 11.61 4.14
CA LEU A 7 6.71 11.20 5.52
C LEU A 7 5.40 10.77 6.20
N ALA A 8 4.31 11.53 6.03
CA ALA A 8 3.00 11.16 6.56
C ALA A 8 2.49 9.84 6.00
N ALA A 9 2.66 9.60 4.69
CA ALA A 9 2.30 8.34 4.04
C ALA A 9 3.12 7.16 4.60
N LEU A 10 4.43 7.32 4.74
CA LEU A 10 5.29 6.27 5.32
C LEU A 10 4.98 6.02 6.80
N PHE A 11 4.64 7.06 7.56
CA PHE A 11 4.20 6.92 8.96
C PHE A 11 2.90 6.14 9.06
N MET A 12 1.91 6.44 8.20
CA MET A 12 0.64 5.71 8.14
C MET A 12 0.87 4.20 7.96
N VAL A 13 1.79 3.82 7.07
CA VAL A 13 2.16 2.42 6.81
C VAL A 13 2.90 1.81 8.00
N LEU A 14 3.95 2.47 8.50
CA LEU A 14 4.78 1.96 9.61
C LEU A 14 3.96 1.75 10.89
N ALA A 15 3.09 2.70 11.22
CA ALA A 15 2.26 2.63 12.43
C ALA A 15 0.98 1.80 12.24
N ASN A 16 0.80 1.18 11.06
CA ASN A 16 -0.37 0.38 10.71
C ASN A 16 -1.69 1.08 11.07
N ARG A 17 -1.85 2.37 10.69
CA ARG A 17 -3.05 3.18 11.03
C ARG A 17 -4.25 2.84 10.16
N TYR A 18 -4.67 1.57 10.17
CA TYR A 18 -5.90 1.12 9.51
C TYR A 18 -7.16 1.80 10.07
N ASP A 19 -7.09 2.30 11.31
CA ASP A 19 -8.15 3.04 11.99
C ASP A 19 -8.49 4.37 11.31
N TRP A 20 -7.57 4.94 10.53
CA TRP A 20 -7.83 6.19 9.81
C TRP A 20 -8.78 6.03 8.63
N GLN A 21 -8.99 4.79 8.16
CA GLN A 21 -9.83 4.49 6.99
C GLN A 21 -9.40 5.27 5.73
N LEU A 22 -8.10 5.50 5.58
CA LEU A 22 -7.49 6.16 4.43
C LEU A 22 -6.66 5.16 3.62
N PHE A 23 -6.52 5.41 2.32
CA PHE A 23 -5.61 4.69 1.44
C PHE A 23 -4.64 5.66 0.76
N ILE A 24 -3.48 5.15 0.36
CA ILE A 24 -2.46 5.92 -0.36
C ILE A 24 -2.53 5.51 -1.83
N GLU A 25 -2.88 6.47 -2.69
CA GLU A 25 -2.81 6.28 -4.14
C GLU A 25 -1.49 6.84 -4.69
N VAL A 26 -0.70 5.99 -5.36
CA VAL A 26 0.59 6.38 -5.95
C VAL A 26 0.50 6.27 -7.47
N THR A 27 0.30 7.39 -8.15
CA THR A 27 0.19 7.46 -9.61
C THR A 27 1.34 8.24 -10.25
N GLY A 28 1.52 8.11 -11.57
CA GLY A 28 2.48 8.88 -12.35
C GLY A 28 3.10 8.12 -13.52
N PRO A 29 3.90 8.78 -14.36
CA PRO A 29 4.57 8.18 -15.52
C PRO A 29 5.52 7.02 -15.16
N GLY A 30 5.89 6.19 -16.13
CA GLY A 30 6.93 5.18 -15.95
C GLY A 30 8.23 5.80 -15.44
N GLY A 31 8.95 5.10 -14.54
CA GLY A 31 10.20 5.60 -13.96
C GLY A 31 10.06 6.64 -12.84
N SER A 32 8.84 6.99 -12.41
CA SER A 32 8.61 8.01 -11.37
C SER A 32 8.85 7.55 -9.92
N GLY A 33 9.33 6.32 -9.69
CA GLY A 33 9.63 5.79 -8.35
C GLY A 33 8.47 5.11 -7.62
N LYS A 34 7.36 4.78 -8.29
CA LYS A 34 6.20 4.10 -7.66
C LYS A 34 6.57 2.75 -7.06
N SER A 35 7.32 1.93 -7.80
CA SER A 35 7.76 0.61 -7.31
C SER A 35 8.69 0.75 -6.10
N VAL A 36 9.53 1.78 -6.08
CA VAL A 36 10.40 2.09 -4.93
C VAL A 36 9.57 2.45 -3.70
N MET A 37 8.54 3.30 -3.86
CA MET A 37 7.59 3.61 -2.77
C MET A 37 6.91 2.34 -2.24
N ALA A 38 6.41 1.48 -3.13
CA ALA A 38 5.75 0.23 -2.76
C ALA A 38 6.70 -0.73 -2.01
N GLU A 39 7.96 -0.82 -2.44
CA GLU A 39 8.98 -1.65 -1.79
C GLU A 39 9.37 -1.11 -0.40
N ILE A 40 9.48 0.22 -0.24
CA ILE A 40 9.67 0.84 1.08
C ILE A 40 8.48 0.54 2.00
N CYS A 41 7.25 0.71 1.52
CA CYS A 41 6.05 0.37 2.30
C CYS A 41 6.05 -1.11 2.72
N THR A 42 6.47 -2.00 1.83
CA THR A 42 6.61 -3.44 2.11
C THR A 42 7.64 -3.69 3.21
N MET A 43 8.78 -2.98 3.19
CA MET A 43 9.79 -3.08 4.24
C MET A 43 9.30 -2.56 5.59
N LEU A 44 8.46 -1.51 5.60
CA LEU A 44 7.89 -0.94 6.83
C LEU A 44 6.79 -1.81 7.43
N ALA A 45 5.85 -2.30 6.62
CA ALA A 45 4.74 -3.14 7.09
C ALA A 45 5.16 -4.61 7.32
N GLY A 46 6.22 -5.05 6.65
CA GLY A 46 6.65 -6.44 6.60
C GLY A 46 5.93 -7.23 5.51
N LYS A 47 6.63 -8.22 4.92
CA LYS A 47 6.09 -9.06 3.84
C LYS A 47 4.84 -9.84 4.23
N ALA A 48 4.70 -10.21 5.51
CA ALA A 48 3.53 -10.91 6.01
C ALA A 48 2.25 -10.04 5.99
N ASN A 49 2.40 -8.71 6.08
CA ASN A 49 1.29 -7.76 6.04
C ASN A 49 1.16 -7.08 4.67
N THR A 50 1.85 -7.59 3.65
CA THR A 50 1.85 -6.99 2.31
C THR A 50 1.41 -8.03 1.28
N VAL A 51 0.39 -7.68 0.50
CA VAL A 51 -0.11 -8.51 -0.61
C VAL A 51 -0.12 -7.69 -1.90
N SER A 52 0.35 -8.29 -2.98
CA SER A 52 0.23 -7.72 -4.32
C SER A 52 -1.04 -8.27 -4.97
N ALA A 53 -1.93 -7.37 -5.38
CA ALA A 53 -3.19 -7.73 -6.01
C ALA A 53 -3.51 -6.79 -7.17
N SER A 54 -4.27 -7.29 -8.14
CA SER A 54 -4.83 -6.47 -9.22
C SER A 54 -6.23 -5.96 -8.81
N MET A 55 -6.73 -4.92 -9.49
CA MET A 55 -8.11 -4.46 -9.25
C MET A 55 -9.14 -5.57 -9.50
N LYS A 56 -8.90 -6.43 -10.50
CA LYS A 56 -9.74 -7.59 -10.78
C LYS A 56 -9.80 -8.56 -9.59
N ALA A 57 -8.68 -8.72 -8.86
CA ALA A 57 -8.62 -9.57 -7.69
C ALA A 57 -9.45 -9.04 -6.51
N LEU A 58 -9.84 -7.76 -6.51
CA LEU A 58 -10.76 -7.21 -5.52
C LEU A 58 -12.23 -7.51 -5.85
N GLU A 59 -12.54 -7.81 -7.12
CA GLU A 59 -13.91 -8.07 -7.59
C GLU A 59 -14.30 -9.55 -7.40
N ASP A 60 -13.36 -10.48 -7.59
CA ASP A 60 -13.60 -11.90 -7.35
C ASP A 60 -13.56 -12.24 -5.85
N ALA A 61 -14.61 -12.88 -5.35
CA ALA A 61 -14.74 -13.17 -3.91
C ALA A 61 -13.63 -14.09 -3.38
N ARG A 62 -13.13 -15.02 -4.21
CA ARG A 62 -12.06 -15.94 -3.86
C ARG A 62 -10.72 -15.24 -3.87
N GLU A 63 -10.45 -14.42 -4.87
CA GLU A 63 -9.21 -13.65 -4.94
C GLU A 63 -9.14 -12.57 -3.86
N ARG A 64 -10.28 -11.94 -3.52
CA ARG A 64 -10.35 -10.93 -2.46
C ARG A 64 -10.06 -11.51 -1.08
N ALA A 65 -10.47 -12.76 -0.81
CA ALA A 65 -10.17 -13.42 0.47
C ALA A 65 -8.65 -13.53 0.72
N LEU A 66 -7.84 -13.59 -0.34
CA LEU A 66 -6.37 -13.58 -0.22
C LEU A 66 -5.82 -12.21 0.21
N VAL A 67 -6.59 -11.13 0.01
CA VAL A 67 -6.19 -9.76 0.35
C VAL A 67 -6.64 -9.36 1.74
N VAL A 68 -7.86 -9.74 2.13
CA VAL A 68 -8.46 -9.34 3.42
C VAL A 68 -8.31 -10.39 4.53
N GLY A 69 -7.83 -11.59 4.20
CA GLY A 69 -7.84 -12.74 5.11
C GLY A 69 -9.21 -13.43 5.15
N PHE A 70 -9.24 -14.66 5.69
CA PHE A 70 -10.48 -15.39 5.97
C PHE A 70 -11.12 -14.92 7.28
#